data_AF-A0A7X1B180-F1
#
_entry.id   AF-A0A7X1B180-F1
#
_cell.length_a   1.000
_cell.length_b   1.000
_cell.length_c   1.000
_cell.angle_alpha   90.00
_cell.angle_beta   90.00
_cell.angle_gamma   90.00
#
_symmetry.space_group_name_H-M   'P 1'
#
loop_
_entity.id
_entity.type
_entity.pdbx_description
1 polymer ?
#
loop_
_entity_poly.entity_id
_entity_poly.type
_entity_poly.pdbx_seq_one_letter_code
_entity_poly.pdbx_strand_id
1 'polypeptide(L)'
;MKTTHKASSAIALTLTLLAASSLQGVVVSADFNDLSTGVLQNQAGGSGWTGDWGNTSRIVVVGGDLTAPVATGYALTQVGTPQRVENSEVFLNSRISTRAFGAGQSGEIWFSALMQTTSGNRTGISFNHDNFSIGGPRLEFNGTDVSWIPASGTSGSDSNVVNIGETFLVLGQINLVAGTSKQDSLTVWVNPTLTTNGSLNPDDAVINVTGTEFNTASFTNGLDRVGVMSSIQGSTLDMLYFSDNGGSIAIEDVTGVSGIVIPEPKTYALALGGAFLGWCLINRRKD
;
A
#
# COMPACT_ATOMS: atom_id res chain seq x y z
N MET A 1 17.03 55.23 -55.04
CA MET A 1 17.75 54.01 -54.60
C MET A 1 17.53 53.90 -53.09
N LYS A 2 16.54 53.11 -52.66
CA LYS A 2 16.13 52.95 -51.24
C LYS A 2 16.43 51.50 -50.84
N THR A 3 17.39 51.31 -49.94
CA THR A 3 17.76 50.01 -49.39
C THR A 3 16.91 49.70 -48.17
N THR A 4 15.95 48.78 -48.30
CA THR A 4 15.16 48.24 -47.19
C THR A 4 15.87 47.03 -46.60
N HIS A 5 16.39 47.18 -45.37
CA HIS A 5 16.91 46.09 -44.56
C HIS A 5 15.75 45.23 -44.04
N LYS A 6 15.70 43.96 -44.45
CA LYS A 6 14.85 42.93 -43.83
C LYS A 6 15.56 42.45 -42.55
N ALA A 7 14.98 42.78 -41.40
CA ALA A 7 15.40 42.22 -40.11
C ALA A 7 14.97 40.74 -40.05
N SER A 8 15.93 39.83 -40.03
CA SER A 8 15.71 38.43 -39.74
C SER A 8 15.49 38.25 -38.24
N SER A 9 14.25 38.02 -37.83
CA SER A 9 13.91 37.63 -36.46
C SER A 9 14.34 36.18 -36.21
N ALA A 10 15.47 36.00 -35.53
CA ALA A 10 15.86 34.71 -34.99
C ALA A 10 15.00 34.40 -33.75
N ILE A 11 14.07 33.46 -33.89
CA ILE A 11 13.32 32.90 -32.75
C ILE A 11 14.28 31.95 -32.04
N ALA A 12 14.83 32.40 -30.91
CA ALA A 12 15.58 31.54 -29.99
C ALA A 12 14.59 30.60 -29.29
N LEU A 13 14.54 29.35 -29.73
CA LEU A 13 13.78 28.30 -29.07
C LEU A 13 14.57 27.83 -27.84
N THR A 14 14.23 28.39 -26.68
CA THR A 14 14.77 27.93 -25.39
C THR A 14 14.18 26.55 -25.09
N LEU A 15 14.95 25.50 -25.35
CA LEU A 15 14.63 24.13 -24.95
C LEU A 15 14.86 24.02 -23.44
N THR A 16 13.85 24.33 -22.64
CA THR A 16 13.86 24.05 -21.21
C THR A 16 13.87 22.53 -21.07
N LEU A 17 15.05 21.93 -20.84
CA LEU A 17 15.12 20.60 -20.26
C LEU A 17 14.48 20.71 -18.88
N LEU A 18 13.18 20.40 -18.78
CA LEU A 18 12.62 19.95 -17.51
C LEU A 18 13.37 18.66 -17.20
N ALA A 19 14.43 18.78 -16.40
CA ALA A 19 14.92 17.64 -15.65
C ALA A 19 13.71 17.16 -14.85
N ALA A 20 13.09 16.09 -15.31
CA ALA A 20 12.13 15.35 -14.54
C ALA A 20 12.92 14.83 -13.34
N SER A 21 12.89 15.60 -12.24
CA SER A 21 13.20 15.05 -10.93
C SER A 21 12.19 13.94 -10.76
N SER A 22 12.61 12.70 -10.99
CA SER A 22 11.85 11.52 -10.59
C SER A 22 11.62 11.70 -9.10
N LEU A 23 10.38 12.03 -8.72
CA LEU A 23 9.96 11.95 -7.34
C LEU A 23 10.32 10.53 -6.90
N GLN A 24 11.33 10.41 -6.04
CA GLN A 24 11.58 9.15 -5.35
C GLN A 24 10.41 9.01 -4.39
N GLY A 25 9.52 8.08 -4.70
CA GLY A 25 8.55 7.57 -3.76
C GLY A 25 9.22 7.01 -2.52
N VAL A 26 8.45 7.01 -1.46
CA VAL A 26 8.87 6.70 -0.12
C VAL A 26 8.62 5.23 0.13
N VAL A 27 9.68 4.49 0.43
CA VAL A 27 9.58 3.12 0.92
C VAL A 27 9.53 3.16 2.45
N VAL A 28 8.56 2.46 3.01
CA VAL A 28 8.34 2.36 4.44
C VAL A 28 8.37 0.89 4.82
N SER A 29 9.10 0.53 5.87
CA SER A 29 9.30 -0.87 6.25
C SER A 29 9.26 -1.08 7.75
N ALA A 30 8.67 -2.20 8.18
CA ALA A 30 8.74 -2.73 9.53
C ALA A 30 8.83 -4.26 9.47
N ASP A 31 10.05 -4.78 9.59
CA ASP A 31 10.32 -6.23 9.75
C ASP A 31 10.41 -6.64 11.23
N PHE A 32 10.27 -5.67 12.14
CA PHE A 32 10.28 -5.82 13.60
C PHE A 32 11.59 -6.36 14.21
N ASN A 33 12.59 -6.74 13.41
CA ASN A 33 13.81 -7.39 13.87
C ASN A 33 14.81 -6.46 14.58
N ASP A 34 14.53 -5.16 14.55
CA ASP A 34 15.24 -4.11 15.27
C ASP A 34 14.55 -3.70 16.59
N LEU A 35 13.41 -4.32 16.92
CA LEU A 35 12.67 -4.05 18.15
C LEU A 35 13.15 -4.93 19.31
N SER A 36 12.62 -4.67 20.49
CA SER A 36 12.81 -5.52 21.67
C SER A 36 11.55 -6.34 21.92
N THR A 37 11.72 -7.60 22.33
CA THR A 37 10.59 -8.44 22.74
C THR A 37 9.80 -7.77 23.87
N GLY A 38 8.47 -7.81 23.80
CA GLY A 38 7.58 -7.14 24.76
C GLY A 38 6.53 -6.29 24.07
N VAL A 39 5.92 -5.35 24.80
CA VAL A 39 4.83 -4.52 24.27
C VAL A 39 5.31 -3.66 23.10
N LEU A 40 4.63 -3.75 21.95
CA LEU A 40 4.97 -2.97 20.75
C LEU A 40 4.76 -1.46 20.96
N GLN A 41 3.77 -1.09 21.77
CA GLN A 41 3.50 0.30 22.12
C GLN A 41 4.75 1.00 22.68
N ASN A 42 5.02 2.22 22.21
CA ASN A 42 6.19 3.04 22.53
C ASN A 42 7.53 2.47 22.04
N GLN A 43 7.51 1.49 21.12
CA GLN A 43 8.71 1.08 20.40
C GLN A 43 8.78 1.77 19.03
N ALA A 44 10.00 2.13 18.63
CA ALA A 44 10.34 2.59 17.30
C ALA A 44 11.31 1.63 16.64
N GLY A 45 11.13 1.41 15.34
CA GLY A 45 12.00 0.60 14.49
C GLY A 45 11.59 0.70 13.03
N GLY A 46 12.26 0.00 12.14
CA GLY A 46 12.04 0.05 10.70
C GLY A 46 12.42 1.41 10.07
N SER A 47 11.94 1.64 8.85
CA SER A 47 12.26 2.83 8.05
C SER A 47 11.01 3.54 7.56
N GLY A 48 11.09 4.86 7.35
CA GLY A 48 10.01 5.66 6.75
C GLY A 48 8.84 6.00 7.68
N TRP A 49 8.96 5.80 9.00
CA TRP A 49 7.92 6.08 10.01
C TRP A 49 8.17 7.38 10.78
N THR A 50 7.11 7.94 11.37
CA THR A 50 7.20 9.00 12.40
C THR A 50 6.71 8.49 13.75
N GLY A 51 7.46 8.81 14.82
CA GLY A 51 7.10 8.49 16.21
C GLY A 51 7.18 6.99 16.51
N ASP A 52 6.51 6.57 17.58
CA ASP A 52 6.48 5.17 18.03
C ASP A 52 5.17 4.49 17.64
N TRP A 53 5.14 3.16 17.71
CA TRP A 53 3.88 2.40 17.66
C TRP A 53 2.96 2.79 18.83
N GLY A 54 1.68 2.99 18.56
CA GLY A 54 0.71 3.53 19.52
C GLY A 54 -0.56 2.70 19.72
N ASN A 55 -1.56 3.32 20.36
CA ASN A 55 -2.93 2.84 20.59
C ASN A 55 -3.09 1.74 21.67
N THR A 56 -2.48 0.56 21.50
CA THR A 56 -2.73 -0.57 22.41
C THR A 56 -1.46 -1.21 22.94
N SER A 57 -1.46 -1.54 24.23
CA SER A 57 -0.37 -2.29 24.89
C SER A 57 -0.50 -3.81 24.70
N ARG A 58 -1.43 -4.26 23.86
CA ARG A 58 -1.79 -5.68 23.69
C ARG A 58 -1.14 -6.33 22.48
N ILE A 59 -0.60 -5.54 21.57
CA ILE A 59 0.27 -6.08 20.53
C ILE A 59 1.68 -6.14 21.10
N VAL A 60 2.31 -7.31 20.99
CA VAL A 60 3.65 -7.58 21.50
C VAL A 60 4.55 -8.07 20.37
N VAL A 61 5.81 -7.71 20.49
CA VAL A 61 6.93 -8.24 19.73
C VAL A 61 7.39 -9.54 20.39
N VAL A 62 7.41 -10.62 19.63
CA VAL A 62 7.83 -11.96 20.07
C VAL A 62 8.94 -12.48 19.16
N GLY A 63 9.67 -13.50 19.61
CA GLY A 63 10.77 -14.07 18.84
C GLY A 63 10.30 -14.92 17.65
N GLY A 64 11.11 -14.89 16.59
CA GLY A 64 11.01 -15.72 15.39
C GLY A 64 10.37 -15.01 14.20
N ASP A 65 10.94 -15.24 13.03
CA ASP A 65 10.47 -14.68 11.76
C ASP A 65 9.33 -15.52 11.17
N LEU A 66 8.54 -14.89 10.29
CA LEU A 66 7.72 -15.58 9.32
C LEU A 66 8.52 -15.79 8.02
N THR A 67 8.14 -16.78 7.20
CA THR A 67 8.79 -17.00 5.91
C THR A 67 7.74 -17.13 4.82
N ALA A 68 7.87 -16.30 3.78
CA ALA A 68 6.99 -16.35 2.62
C ALA A 68 7.02 -17.76 1.99
N PRO A 69 5.88 -18.29 1.53
CA PRO A 69 5.89 -19.54 0.77
C PRO A 69 6.77 -19.40 -0.48
N VAL A 70 7.62 -20.39 -0.72
CA VAL A 70 8.62 -20.37 -1.81
C VAL A 70 8.00 -20.07 -3.18
N ALA A 71 6.77 -20.55 -3.41
CA ALA A 71 6.03 -20.34 -4.66
C ALA A 71 5.72 -18.86 -4.96
N THR A 72 5.73 -17.98 -3.96
CA THR A 72 5.44 -16.55 -4.13
C THR A 72 6.60 -15.79 -4.78
N GLY A 73 7.82 -16.35 -4.73
CA GLY A 73 9.02 -15.68 -5.22
C GLY A 73 9.44 -14.45 -4.39
N TYR A 74 8.83 -14.21 -3.23
CA TYR A 74 9.16 -13.09 -2.34
C TYR A 74 10.65 -13.08 -2.00
N ALA A 75 11.33 -11.98 -2.31
CA ALA A 75 12.78 -11.88 -2.30
C ALA A 75 13.33 -10.96 -1.19
N LEU A 76 12.47 -10.24 -0.47
CA LEU A 76 12.91 -9.47 0.68
C LEU A 76 13.37 -10.40 1.81
N THR A 77 14.53 -10.10 2.37
CA THR A 77 15.16 -10.88 3.44
C THR A 77 15.12 -10.10 4.74
N GLN A 78 14.66 -10.75 5.80
CA GLN A 78 14.70 -10.23 7.16
C GLN A 78 16.14 -10.13 7.67
N VAL A 79 16.47 -9.03 8.36
CA VAL A 79 17.81 -8.79 8.93
C VAL A 79 17.69 -8.43 10.39
N GLY A 80 18.67 -8.81 11.23
CA GLY A 80 18.65 -8.48 12.66
C GLY A 80 18.26 -9.66 13.55
N THR A 81 17.61 -9.37 14.69
CA THR A 81 17.16 -10.41 15.63
C THR A 81 15.79 -10.91 15.19
N PRO A 82 15.59 -12.22 14.93
CA PRO A 82 14.31 -12.70 14.42
C PRO A 82 13.13 -12.38 15.33
N GLN A 83 12.16 -11.63 14.83
CA GLN A 83 11.03 -11.10 15.57
C GLN A 83 9.80 -10.93 14.68
N ARG A 84 8.62 -10.95 15.31
CA ARG A 84 7.33 -10.67 14.69
C ARG A 84 6.38 -10.10 15.72
N VAL A 85 5.21 -9.64 15.28
CA VAL A 85 4.18 -9.13 16.20
C VAL A 85 2.98 -10.06 16.30
N GLU A 86 2.42 -10.17 17.51
CA GLU A 86 1.17 -10.87 17.80
C GLU A 86 0.40 -10.19 18.92
N ASN A 87 -0.81 -10.68 19.21
CA ASN A 87 -1.51 -10.26 20.43
C ASN A 87 -0.97 -11.00 21.66
N SER A 88 -0.83 -10.30 22.79
CA SER A 88 -0.36 -10.87 24.05
C SER A 88 -1.39 -11.75 24.74
N GLU A 89 -2.67 -11.57 24.40
CA GLU A 89 -3.81 -12.19 25.08
C GLU A 89 -4.91 -12.56 24.08
N VAL A 90 -5.91 -13.30 24.57
CA VAL A 90 -7.11 -13.68 23.82
C VAL A 90 -8.19 -12.62 24.03
N PHE A 91 -8.55 -11.86 22.99
CA PHE A 91 -9.66 -10.92 23.02
C PHE A 91 -10.72 -11.26 21.97
N LEU A 92 -11.99 -10.99 22.31
CA LEU A 92 -13.10 -11.09 21.37
C LEU A 92 -13.05 -9.99 20.30
N ASN A 93 -12.41 -8.86 20.60
CA ASN A 93 -12.29 -7.71 19.72
C ASN A 93 -10.84 -7.55 19.26
N SER A 94 -10.66 -7.21 17.99
CA SER A 94 -9.36 -6.87 17.43
C SER A 94 -8.69 -5.75 18.21
N ARG A 95 -7.40 -5.92 18.50
CA ARG A 95 -6.51 -4.88 19.03
C ARG A 95 -5.64 -4.38 17.90
N ILE A 96 -5.42 -3.08 17.86
CA ILE A 96 -4.72 -2.43 16.77
C ILE A 96 -3.64 -1.54 17.37
N SER A 97 -2.40 -1.75 16.96
CA SER A 97 -1.32 -0.79 17.20
C SER A 97 -1.03 -0.06 15.91
N THR A 98 -0.96 1.27 15.96
CA THR A 98 -0.86 2.10 14.75
C THR A 98 0.39 2.97 14.78
N ARG A 99 0.89 3.37 13.61
CA ARG A 99 2.04 4.25 13.47
C ARG A 99 1.98 5.08 12.20
N ALA A 100 2.28 6.37 12.32
CA ALA A 100 2.19 7.31 11.21
C ALA A 100 3.39 7.16 10.26
N PHE A 101 3.15 7.40 8.98
CA PHE A 101 4.21 7.51 7.99
C PHE A 101 5.06 8.77 8.22
N GLY A 102 6.31 8.74 7.77
CA GLY A 102 7.22 9.89 7.72
C GLY A 102 6.62 11.05 6.92
N ALA A 103 6.16 10.70 5.72
CA ALA A 103 5.33 11.52 4.85
C ALA A 103 4.11 10.68 4.45
N GLY A 104 2.92 11.30 4.46
CA GLY A 104 1.70 10.64 4.01
C GLY A 104 1.86 10.09 2.60
N GLN A 105 1.34 8.89 2.37
CA GLN A 105 1.40 8.19 1.09
C GLN A 105 0.22 8.60 0.21
N SER A 106 0.40 8.71 -1.10
CA SER A 106 -0.69 9.13 -2.01
C SER A 106 -0.58 8.48 -3.39
N GLY A 107 -1.64 8.53 -4.19
CA GLY A 107 -1.66 7.94 -5.53
C GLY A 107 -1.70 6.42 -5.47
N GLU A 108 -0.85 5.76 -6.25
CA GLU A 108 -0.73 4.30 -6.25
C GLU A 108 0.27 3.87 -5.17
N ILE A 109 -0.21 3.07 -4.22
CA ILE A 109 0.55 2.56 -3.09
C ILE A 109 0.53 1.03 -3.16
N TRP A 110 1.70 0.43 -3.18
CA TRP A 110 1.86 -1.01 -3.01
C TRP A 110 2.21 -1.33 -1.56
N PHE A 111 1.74 -2.47 -1.06
CA PHE A 111 2.10 -2.96 0.26
C PHE A 111 2.26 -4.48 0.29
N SER A 112 3.11 -4.97 1.18
CA SER A 112 3.24 -6.39 1.49
C SER A 112 3.24 -6.64 2.99
N ALA A 113 2.81 -7.84 3.40
CA ALA A 113 3.00 -8.34 4.75
C ALA A 113 3.07 -9.87 4.76
N LEU A 114 3.85 -10.43 5.68
CA LEU A 114 3.75 -11.84 6.03
C LEU A 114 2.80 -11.98 7.22
N MET A 115 1.90 -12.96 7.15
CA MET A 115 0.92 -13.20 8.20
C MET A 115 0.75 -14.70 8.43
N GLN A 116 0.27 -15.02 9.62
CA GLN A 116 -0.20 -16.36 9.96
C GLN A 116 -1.47 -16.21 10.80
N THR A 117 -2.51 -16.96 10.46
CA THR A 117 -3.77 -16.97 11.19
C THR A 117 -3.91 -18.23 12.04
N THR A 118 -4.75 -18.14 13.07
CA THR A 118 -5.14 -19.26 13.91
C THR A 118 -6.67 -19.37 13.97
N SER A 119 -7.20 -20.55 14.30
CA SER A 119 -8.65 -20.79 14.32
C SER A 119 -9.38 -19.83 15.25
N GLY A 120 -10.40 -19.14 14.73
CA GLY A 120 -11.22 -18.19 15.50
C GLY A 120 -10.55 -16.85 15.79
N ASN A 121 -9.39 -16.59 15.18
CA ASN A 121 -8.58 -15.41 15.46
C ASN A 121 -8.52 -14.48 14.24
N ARG A 122 -8.37 -13.19 14.52
CA ARG A 122 -8.26 -12.15 13.51
C ARG A 122 -6.85 -11.58 13.49
N THR A 123 -6.30 -11.37 12.30
CA THR A 123 -5.08 -10.58 12.06
C THR A 123 -5.29 -9.67 10.86
N GLY A 124 -4.45 -8.67 10.69
CA GLY A 124 -4.46 -7.88 9.47
C GLY A 124 -3.87 -6.50 9.61
N ILE A 125 -4.26 -5.64 8.68
CA ILE A 125 -3.72 -4.29 8.51
C ILE A 125 -4.86 -3.29 8.58
N SER A 126 -4.73 -2.27 9.43
CA SER A 126 -5.65 -1.14 9.44
C SER A 126 -5.02 0.07 8.74
N PHE A 127 -5.86 0.91 8.15
CA PHE A 127 -5.47 2.06 7.35
C PHE A 127 -6.15 3.29 7.95
N ASN A 128 -5.40 4.38 8.16
CA ASN A 128 -5.92 5.64 8.72
C ASN A 128 -6.82 5.46 9.97
N HIS A 129 -6.56 4.43 10.75
CA HIS A 129 -7.39 4.06 11.89
C HIS A 129 -7.06 4.95 13.09
N ASP A 130 -8.04 5.69 13.63
CA ASP A 130 -7.82 6.55 14.78
C ASP A 130 -7.54 5.78 16.08
N ASN A 131 -6.88 6.40 17.07
CA ASN A 131 -6.49 5.71 18.30
C ASN A 131 -7.68 5.28 19.19
N PHE A 132 -8.94 5.50 18.78
CA PHE A 132 -10.11 5.35 19.67
C PHE A 132 -11.33 4.70 19.01
N SER A 133 -11.31 4.44 17.71
CA SER A 133 -12.44 3.96 16.92
C SER A 133 -12.19 2.55 16.40
N ILE A 134 -12.94 1.58 16.91
CA ILE A 134 -13.01 0.20 16.35
C ILE A 134 -13.53 0.13 14.89
N GLY A 135 -13.96 1.25 14.29
CA GLY A 135 -14.61 1.34 12.99
C GLY A 135 -13.75 1.78 11.80
N GLY A 136 -12.41 1.75 11.89
CA GLY A 136 -11.55 2.20 10.79
C GLY A 136 -11.40 1.20 9.62
N PRO A 137 -10.97 1.70 8.42
CA PRO A 137 -10.72 0.87 7.25
C PRO A 137 -9.64 -0.18 7.55
N ARG A 138 -9.89 -1.44 7.18
CA ARG A 138 -8.94 -2.53 7.45
C ARG A 138 -9.12 -3.72 6.51
N LEU A 139 -8.00 -4.38 6.26
CA LEU A 139 -7.94 -5.73 5.74
C LEU A 139 -7.85 -6.68 6.92
N GLU A 140 -8.84 -7.56 7.07
CA GLU A 140 -8.98 -8.50 8.18
C GLU A 140 -8.97 -9.93 7.66
N PHE A 141 -8.08 -10.77 8.21
CA PHE A 141 -8.10 -12.21 8.04
C PHE A 141 -8.69 -12.84 9.29
N ASN A 142 -9.75 -13.63 9.16
CA ASN A 142 -10.42 -14.31 10.27
C ASN A 142 -10.42 -15.82 10.02
N GLY A 143 -9.53 -16.55 10.70
CA GLY A 143 -9.28 -17.95 10.38
C GLY A 143 -8.81 -18.13 8.95
N THR A 144 -9.66 -18.69 8.09
CA THR A 144 -9.38 -18.96 6.67
C THR A 144 -9.86 -17.86 5.73
N ASP A 145 -10.63 -16.90 6.23
CA ASP A 145 -11.36 -15.94 5.40
C ASP A 145 -10.66 -14.58 5.40
N VAL A 146 -10.85 -13.81 4.33
CA VAL A 146 -10.35 -12.44 4.20
C VAL A 146 -11.53 -11.49 4.00
N SER A 147 -11.44 -10.29 4.58
CA SER A 147 -12.44 -9.25 4.43
C SER A 147 -11.79 -7.88 4.35
N TRP A 148 -12.24 -7.09 3.38
CA TRP A 148 -12.02 -5.65 3.37
C TRP A 148 -13.22 -4.94 4.02
N ILE A 149 -12.91 -4.19 5.06
CA ILE A 149 -13.89 -3.50 5.89
C ILE A 149 -13.56 -2.01 5.81
N PRO A 150 -14.16 -1.22 4.89
CA PRO A 150 -14.03 0.23 4.88
C PRO A 150 -14.60 0.88 6.16
N ALA A 151 -14.37 2.19 6.32
CA ALA A 151 -14.93 2.94 7.45
C ALA A 151 -16.46 2.86 7.55
N SER A 152 -17.15 2.70 6.42
CA SER A 152 -18.62 2.63 6.31
C SER A 152 -19.21 1.24 6.56
N GLY A 153 -18.40 0.18 6.69
CA GLY A 153 -18.90 -1.19 6.87
C GLY A 153 -18.02 -2.23 6.17
N THR A 154 -18.58 -3.34 5.72
CA THR A 154 -17.86 -4.36 4.93
C THR A 154 -18.18 -4.19 3.45
N SER A 155 -17.18 -4.22 2.56
CA SER A 155 -17.40 -4.06 1.11
C SER A 155 -16.75 -5.13 0.23
N GLY A 156 -15.97 -6.05 0.79
CA GLY A 156 -15.48 -7.23 0.08
C GLY A 156 -15.08 -8.34 1.04
N SER A 157 -15.31 -9.59 0.67
CA SER A 157 -14.92 -10.76 1.44
C SER A 157 -14.76 -11.97 0.56
N ASP A 158 -13.81 -12.83 0.90
CA ASP A 158 -13.64 -14.14 0.30
C ASP A 158 -13.32 -15.18 1.39
N SER A 159 -13.68 -16.43 1.13
CA SER A 159 -13.63 -17.52 2.11
C SER A 159 -12.64 -18.60 1.69
N ASN A 160 -12.05 -19.29 2.66
CA ASN A 160 -11.06 -20.36 2.38
C ASN A 160 -9.84 -19.86 1.58
N VAL A 161 -9.39 -18.64 1.85
CA VAL A 161 -8.27 -17.98 1.16
C VAL A 161 -6.91 -18.42 1.73
N VAL A 162 -6.86 -18.71 3.03
CA VAL A 162 -5.63 -19.15 3.71
C VAL A 162 -5.86 -20.42 4.53
N ASN A 163 -4.78 -21.16 4.79
CA ASN A 163 -4.79 -22.25 5.74
C ASN A 163 -4.36 -21.76 7.12
N ILE A 164 -5.06 -22.22 8.15
CA ILE A 164 -4.73 -21.91 9.55
C ILE A 164 -3.35 -22.50 9.90
N GLY A 165 -2.52 -21.71 10.56
CA GLY A 165 -1.19 -22.11 11.02
C GLY A 165 -0.12 -22.09 9.93
N GLU A 166 -0.46 -21.76 8.69
CA GLU A 166 0.53 -21.56 7.62
C GLU A 166 0.85 -20.07 7.47
N THR A 167 2.11 -19.75 7.18
CA THR A 167 2.49 -18.41 6.78
C THR A 167 1.99 -18.15 5.36
N PHE A 168 1.44 -16.96 5.13
CA PHE A 168 1.07 -16.48 3.81
C PHE A 168 1.58 -15.07 3.56
N LEU A 169 1.87 -14.77 2.30
CA LEU A 169 2.18 -13.44 1.81
C LEU A 169 0.87 -12.75 1.43
N VAL A 170 0.67 -11.56 1.98
CA VAL A 170 -0.33 -10.61 1.50
C VAL A 170 0.38 -9.58 0.66
N LEU A 171 -0.11 -9.36 -0.55
CA LEU A 171 0.33 -8.28 -1.44
C LEU A 171 -0.90 -7.46 -1.79
N GLY A 172 -0.80 -6.14 -1.75
CA GLY A 172 -1.92 -5.30 -2.13
C GLY A 172 -1.51 -4.02 -2.83
N GLN A 173 -2.47 -3.48 -3.57
CA GLN A 173 -2.39 -2.23 -4.29
C GLN A 173 -3.56 -1.36 -3.84
N ILE A 174 -3.25 -0.16 -3.39
CA ILE A 174 -4.20 0.89 -3.06
C ILE A 174 -4.05 1.98 -4.11
N ASN A 175 -5.15 2.39 -4.72
CA ASN A 175 -5.16 3.58 -5.55
C ASN A 175 -5.98 4.66 -4.84
N LEU A 176 -5.28 5.65 -4.30
CA LEU A 176 -5.89 6.84 -3.69
C LEU A 176 -6.09 7.90 -4.75
N VAL A 177 -7.35 8.27 -4.98
CA VAL A 177 -7.68 9.17 -6.06
C VAL A 177 -8.03 10.54 -5.50
N ALA A 178 -7.21 11.55 -5.80
CA ALA A 178 -7.42 12.90 -5.30
C ALA A 178 -8.77 13.49 -5.74
N GLY A 179 -9.51 14.03 -4.78
CA GLY A 179 -10.76 14.76 -4.97
C GLY A 179 -11.98 14.07 -4.36
N THR A 180 -12.94 14.86 -3.87
CA THR A 180 -14.11 14.41 -3.08
C THR A 180 -15.15 13.58 -3.84
N SER A 181 -15.04 13.47 -5.16
CA SER A 181 -15.96 12.73 -6.03
C SER A 181 -15.33 11.51 -6.71
N LYS A 182 -14.07 11.22 -6.42
CA LYS A 182 -13.36 10.07 -6.97
C LYS A 182 -13.30 8.95 -5.92
N GLN A 183 -13.27 7.73 -6.43
CA GLN A 183 -13.36 6.53 -5.62
C GLN A 183 -11.97 5.91 -5.50
N ASP A 184 -11.53 5.67 -4.28
CA ASP A 184 -10.34 4.87 -4.05
C ASP A 184 -10.62 3.40 -4.41
N SER A 185 -9.56 2.64 -4.65
CA SER A 185 -9.66 1.20 -4.86
C SER A 185 -8.66 0.43 -4.03
N LEU A 186 -9.02 -0.82 -3.71
CA LEU A 186 -8.14 -1.81 -3.11
C LEU A 186 -8.14 -3.09 -3.94
N THR A 187 -6.96 -3.57 -4.26
CA THR A 187 -6.75 -4.92 -4.79
C THR A 187 -5.80 -5.68 -3.88
N VAL A 188 -6.15 -6.91 -3.50
CA VAL A 188 -5.34 -7.76 -2.61
C VAL A 188 -5.19 -9.13 -3.23
N TRP A 189 -3.97 -9.63 -3.20
CA TRP A 189 -3.60 -11.01 -3.53
C TRP A 189 -3.04 -11.69 -2.29
N VAL A 190 -3.29 -12.99 -2.18
CA VAL A 190 -2.75 -13.83 -1.11
C VAL A 190 -1.97 -14.97 -1.75
N ASN A 191 -0.72 -15.13 -1.32
CA ASN A 191 0.26 -16.01 -1.95
C ASN A 191 0.27 -15.89 -3.50
N PRO A 192 0.34 -14.66 -4.06
CA PRO A 192 0.38 -14.52 -5.50
C PRO A 192 1.59 -15.26 -6.06
N THR A 193 1.39 -16.01 -7.14
CA THR A 193 2.51 -16.51 -7.94
C THR A 193 2.78 -15.48 -9.02
N LEU A 194 4.00 -14.95 -9.06
CA LEU A 194 4.41 -14.07 -10.15
C LEU A 194 4.52 -14.90 -11.43
N THR A 195 3.94 -14.41 -12.53
CA THR A 195 4.10 -15.07 -13.82
C THR A 195 5.55 -15.03 -14.28
N THR A 196 5.89 -15.73 -15.37
CA THR A 196 7.25 -15.73 -15.95
C THR A 196 7.74 -14.33 -16.36
N ASN A 197 6.82 -13.37 -16.53
CA ASN A 197 7.12 -11.96 -16.83
C ASN A 197 7.03 -11.06 -15.58
N GLY A 198 7.00 -11.65 -14.40
CA GLY A 198 6.86 -10.97 -13.12
C GLY A 198 5.47 -10.38 -12.86
N SER A 199 4.55 -10.35 -13.83
CA SER A 199 3.24 -9.71 -13.65
C SER A 199 2.34 -10.50 -12.71
N LEU A 200 1.54 -9.79 -11.91
CA LEU A 200 0.39 -10.35 -11.20
C LEU A 200 -0.78 -10.56 -12.16
N ASN A 201 -1.53 -11.63 -11.96
CA ASN A 201 -2.81 -11.83 -12.61
C ASN A 201 -3.90 -11.08 -11.82
N PRO A 202 -4.57 -10.07 -12.39
CA PRO A 202 -5.65 -9.36 -11.70
C PRO A 202 -6.82 -10.26 -11.31
N ASP A 203 -7.03 -11.36 -12.04
CA ASP A 203 -8.13 -12.29 -11.78
C ASP A 203 -7.87 -13.20 -10.57
N ASP A 204 -6.63 -13.25 -10.08
CA ASP A 204 -6.25 -14.01 -8.87
C ASP A 204 -6.39 -13.17 -7.58
N ALA A 205 -6.90 -11.94 -7.68
CA ALA A 205 -7.12 -11.08 -6.53
C ALA A 205 -8.28 -11.60 -5.67
N VAL A 206 -8.04 -11.76 -4.37
CA VAL A 206 -9.03 -12.21 -3.39
C VAL A 206 -9.92 -11.06 -2.91
N ILE A 207 -9.43 -9.82 -3.03
CA ILE A 207 -10.21 -8.61 -2.86
C ILE A 207 -9.94 -7.73 -4.07
N ASN A 208 -10.99 -7.25 -4.73
CA ASN A 208 -10.89 -6.23 -5.77
C ASN A 208 -12.11 -5.33 -5.71
N VAL A 209 -11.94 -4.17 -5.07
CA VAL A 209 -13.05 -3.26 -4.73
C VAL A 209 -12.73 -1.85 -5.16
N THR A 210 -13.76 -1.16 -5.65
CA THR A 210 -13.74 0.27 -5.97
C THR A 210 -14.79 1.00 -5.14
N GLY A 211 -14.60 2.29 -4.89
CA GLY A 211 -15.53 3.05 -4.03
C GLY A 211 -15.23 2.85 -2.56
N THR A 212 -13.98 2.54 -2.24
CA THR A 212 -13.53 2.39 -0.86
C THR A 212 -13.23 3.75 -0.26
N GLU A 213 -13.44 3.87 1.05
CA GLU A 213 -13.01 5.02 1.83
C GLU A 213 -11.83 4.58 2.70
N PHE A 214 -10.61 4.94 2.29
CA PHE A 214 -9.43 4.88 3.17
C PHE A 214 -9.37 6.08 4.10
N ASN A 215 -10.19 7.08 3.82
CA ASN A 215 -10.27 8.34 4.50
C ASN A 215 -11.44 8.35 5.48
N THR A 216 -11.17 8.68 6.75
CA THR A 216 -12.21 9.15 7.66
C THR A 216 -12.23 10.68 7.61
N ALA A 217 -13.20 11.34 8.26
CA ALA A 217 -13.31 12.80 8.26
C ALA A 217 -12.01 13.55 8.66
N SER A 218 -11.09 12.86 9.35
CA SER A 218 -9.80 13.38 9.82
C SER A 218 -8.63 13.19 8.83
N PHE A 219 -8.79 12.42 7.75
CA PHE A 219 -7.75 12.11 6.77
C PHE A 219 -8.27 12.48 5.39
N THR A 220 -7.82 13.62 4.84
CA THR A 220 -8.46 14.19 3.64
C THR A 220 -7.65 13.99 2.36
N ASN A 221 -6.37 13.65 2.45
CA ASN A 221 -5.49 13.50 1.29
C ASN A 221 -4.38 12.46 1.55
N GLY A 222 -4.72 11.18 1.45
CA GLY A 222 -3.72 10.11 1.44
C GLY A 222 -3.86 9.11 2.59
N LEU A 223 -2.86 8.24 2.67
CA LEU A 223 -2.69 7.29 3.76
C LEU A 223 -1.60 7.84 4.69
N ASP A 224 -2.02 8.34 5.86
CA ASP A 224 -1.14 8.97 6.85
C ASP A 224 -0.66 7.97 7.90
N ARG A 225 -1.37 6.85 8.06
CA ARG A 225 -1.06 5.86 9.08
C ARG A 225 -1.51 4.46 8.70
N VAL A 226 -0.75 3.48 9.18
CA VAL A 226 -1.11 2.07 9.19
C VAL A 226 -1.21 1.54 10.62
N GLY A 227 -1.92 0.45 10.82
CA GLY A 227 -1.79 -0.35 12.02
C GLY A 227 -1.69 -1.84 11.78
N VAL A 228 -1.03 -2.51 12.71
CA VAL A 228 -1.04 -3.96 12.85
C VAL A 228 -2.21 -4.36 13.74
N MET A 229 -2.99 -5.33 13.28
CA MET A 229 -4.19 -5.79 13.97
C MET A 229 -4.03 -7.24 14.37
N SER A 230 -4.43 -7.56 15.61
CA SER A 230 -4.63 -8.96 16.03
C SER A 230 -5.68 -9.04 17.15
N SER A 231 -6.56 -10.04 17.14
CA SER A 231 -7.58 -10.21 18.20
C SER A 231 -7.15 -11.19 19.30
N ILE A 232 -6.37 -12.21 18.96
CA ILE A 232 -6.06 -13.31 19.87
C ILE A 232 -4.61 -13.76 19.62
N GLN A 233 -3.95 -14.21 20.69
CA GLN A 233 -2.60 -14.79 20.63
C GLN A 233 -2.47 -15.87 19.54
N GLY A 234 -1.30 -15.88 18.88
CA GLY A 234 -0.94 -16.86 17.85
C GLY A 234 -1.21 -16.43 16.41
N SER A 235 -2.10 -15.46 16.18
CA SER A 235 -2.15 -14.80 14.87
C SER A 235 -1.11 -13.68 14.81
N THR A 236 -0.20 -13.81 13.85
CA THR A 236 1.02 -13.02 13.77
C THR A 236 1.08 -12.20 12.49
N LEU A 237 1.87 -11.13 12.53
CA LEU A 237 2.20 -10.28 11.39
C LEU A 237 3.70 -9.98 11.44
N ASP A 238 4.31 -9.97 10.26
CA ASP A 238 5.73 -9.72 10.06
C ASP A 238 5.95 -9.03 8.70
N MET A 239 7.14 -8.47 8.45
CA MET A 239 7.58 -7.96 7.14
C MET A 239 6.58 -7.02 6.46
N LEU A 240 6.19 -5.94 7.15
CA LEU A 240 5.27 -4.94 6.64
C LEU A 240 6.00 -3.89 5.80
N TYR A 241 5.72 -3.82 4.49
CA TYR A 241 6.31 -2.86 3.57
C TYR A 241 5.25 -2.05 2.84
N PHE A 242 5.58 -0.79 2.53
CA PHE A 242 4.80 0.11 1.67
C PHE A 242 5.72 0.82 0.69
N SER A 243 5.22 1.10 -0.51
CA SER A 243 5.87 1.98 -1.50
C SER A 243 4.84 2.75 -2.30
N ASP A 244 5.02 4.06 -2.43
CA ASP A 244 4.22 4.94 -3.30
C ASP A 244 4.99 5.41 -4.56
N ASN A 245 6.03 4.67 -4.95
CA ASN A 245 6.84 4.98 -6.13
C ASN A 245 6.08 4.96 -7.47
N GLY A 246 4.84 4.44 -7.49
CA GLY A 246 4.00 4.30 -8.68
C GLY A 246 4.52 3.27 -9.70
N GLY A 247 3.64 2.39 -10.16
CA GLY A 247 3.92 1.40 -11.20
C GLY A 247 4.82 0.25 -10.74
N SER A 248 5.64 -0.28 -11.67
CA SER A 248 6.45 -1.48 -11.44
C SER A 248 7.51 -1.32 -10.35
N ILE A 249 8.03 -0.12 -10.08
CA ILE A 249 9.05 0.06 -9.05
C ILE A 249 8.47 -0.22 -7.65
N ALA A 250 7.22 0.19 -7.41
CA ALA A 250 6.59 0.04 -6.12
C ALA A 250 6.31 -1.43 -5.74
N ILE A 251 5.96 -2.29 -6.70
CA ILE A 251 5.87 -3.73 -6.45
C ILE A 251 7.25 -4.36 -6.19
N GLU A 252 8.30 -3.91 -6.89
CA GLU A 252 9.67 -4.38 -6.64
C GLU A 252 10.14 -3.98 -5.24
N ASP A 253 9.81 -2.77 -4.78
CA ASP A 253 10.17 -2.30 -3.44
C ASP A 253 9.57 -3.15 -2.33
N VAL A 254 8.32 -3.63 -2.50
CA VAL A 254 7.62 -4.41 -1.47
C VAL A 254 7.78 -5.92 -1.62
N THR A 255 8.29 -6.41 -2.76
CA THR A 255 8.50 -7.85 -2.99
C THR A 255 9.96 -8.25 -3.13
N GLY A 256 10.86 -7.32 -3.45
CA GLY A 256 12.25 -7.56 -3.82
C GLY A 256 12.44 -8.20 -5.20
N VAL A 257 11.37 -8.51 -5.92
CA VAL A 257 11.43 -9.20 -7.22
C VAL A 257 11.48 -8.18 -8.33
N SER A 258 12.60 -8.11 -9.07
CA SER A 258 12.79 -7.16 -10.18
C SER A 258 12.21 -7.63 -11.51
N GLY A 259 11.88 -6.68 -12.39
CA GLY A 259 11.43 -6.94 -13.76
C GLY A 259 9.94 -7.24 -13.90
N ILE A 260 9.13 -6.87 -12.90
CA ILE A 260 7.68 -7.09 -12.90
C ILE A 260 7.00 -6.06 -13.80
N VAL A 261 6.37 -6.51 -14.89
CA VAL A 261 5.45 -5.64 -15.66
C VAL A 261 4.08 -5.70 -15.01
N ILE A 262 3.71 -4.69 -14.23
CA ILE A 262 2.33 -4.55 -13.75
C ILE A 262 1.47 -4.10 -14.94
N PRO A 263 0.34 -4.78 -15.25
CA PRO A 263 -0.61 -4.25 -16.22
C PRO A 263 -1.07 -2.88 -15.72
N GLU A 264 -0.77 -1.80 -16.47
CA GLU A 264 -1.26 -0.48 -16.09
C GLU A 264 -2.77 -0.55 -15.85
N PRO A 265 -3.30 0.07 -14.77
CA PRO A 265 -4.74 0.19 -14.59
C PRO A 265 -5.29 0.89 -15.82
N LYS A 266 -6.02 0.13 -16.65
CA LYS A 266 -6.35 0.44 -18.05
C LYS A 266 -6.62 1.94 -18.24
N THR A 267 -5.61 2.64 -18.75
CA THR A 267 -5.51 4.10 -18.98
C THR A 267 -6.47 4.61 -20.08
N TYR A 268 -7.69 4.06 -20.18
CA TYR A 268 -8.72 4.54 -21.10
C TYR A 268 -9.29 5.91 -20.68
N ALA A 269 -8.97 6.43 -19.50
CA ALA A 269 -9.50 7.70 -18.99
C ALA A 269 -8.69 8.95 -19.36
N LEU A 270 -7.38 8.87 -19.64
CA LEU A 270 -6.52 10.06 -19.80
C LEU A 270 -6.28 10.48 -21.26
N ALA A 271 -6.41 9.58 -22.24
CA ALA A 271 -6.23 9.91 -23.65
C ALA A 271 -7.36 10.82 -24.22
N LEU A 272 -8.53 10.85 -23.58
CA LEU A 272 -9.66 11.69 -24.02
C LEU A 272 -9.52 13.17 -23.63
N GLY A 273 -8.67 13.51 -22.64
CA GLY A 273 -8.44 14.89 -22.22
C GLY A 273 -7.46 15.66 -23.14
N GLY A 274 -6.43 14.98 -23.64
CA GLY A 274 -5.40 15.59 -24.50
C GLY A 274 -5.91 15.92 -25.91
N ALA A 275 -6.78 15.08 -26.47
CA ALA A 275 -7.37 15.31 -27.80
C ALA A 275 -8.32 16.53 -27.82
N PHE A 276 -8.98 16.84 -26.70
CA PHE A 276 -9.92 17.95 -26.62
C PHE A 276 -9.22 19.32 -26.56
N LEU A 277 -8.06 19.42 -25.89
CA LEU A 277 -7.29 20.67 -25.81
C LEU A 277 -6.58 21.00 -27.13
N GLY A 278 -6.11 19.99 -27.87
CA GLY A 278 -5.55 20.18 -29.22
C GLY A 278 -6.57 20.73 -30.22
N TRP A 279 -7.82 20.28 -30.15
CA TRP A 279 -8.88 20.76 -31.05
C TRP A 279 -9.29 22.21 -30.78
N CYS A 280 -9.37 22.63 -29.51
CA CYS A 280 -9.67 24.02 -29.14
C CYS A 280 -8.58 25.02 -29.58
N LEU A 281 -7.30 24.61 -29.59
CA LEU A 281 -6.20 25.48 -30.02
C LEU A 281 -6.09 25.61 -31.55
N ILE A 282 -6.49 24.60 -32.31
CA ILE A 282 -6.48 24.63 -33.78
C ILE A 282 -7.62 25.50 -34.34
N ASN A 283 -8.79 25.51 -33.69
CA ASN A 283 -9.94 26.30 -34.16
C ASN A 283 -9.90 27.78 -33.77
N ARG A 284 -9.03 28.20 -32.85
CA ARG A 284 -8.89 29.63 -32.46
C ARG A 284 -7.98 30.46 -33.39
N ARG A 285 -7.39 29.85 -34.42
CA ARG A 285 -6.48 30.51 -35.38
C ARG A 285 -7.13 30.83 -36.73
N LYS A 286 -8.45 30.65 -36.86
CA LYS A 286 -9.18 30.86 -38.13
C LYS A 286 -10.16 32.04 -38.13
N ASP A 287 -10.20 32.81 -37.05
CA ASP A 287 -10.86 34.13 -36.98
C ASP A 287 -9.82 35.20 -36.65
#